data_AF-A0A374I4Q3-F1
#
_entry.id   AF-A0A374I4Q3-F1
#
_cell.length_a   1.000
_cell.length_b   1.000
_cell.length_c   1.000
_cell.angle_alpha   90.00
_cell.angle_beta   90.00
_cell.angle_gamma   90.00
#
_symmetry.space_group_name_H-M   'P 1'
#
loop_
_entity.id
_entity.type
_entity.pdbx_description
1 polymer ?
#
loop_
_entity_poly.entity_id
_entity_poly.type
_entity_poly.pdbx_seq_one_letter_code
_entity_poly.pdbx_strand_id
1 'polypeptide(L)'
;MCRMNKERDYFFDNLKAVLIFLVVLGHFLLPIHGESVLVVVKRLIYVFHMPLFVFVSGYFAKKIYKNGQYNFKKILYLIKAYIIFVIAIQIVYALCGFRDFSEINFFSQSGAPWYLFAMIVWYLTIPVIRKYKEIPVLIVTVALALIAGYFKNIGDFLCMSRILVFGPFFYLGYYMEQPVLERALRPVYRRVVVPAAVAICAGILAFGSKLKDELGMVYENISYYELDDVWEGPFVRLALMIAAFLISWAIMFFVPRGKTCLSVIGQNTMPVYMLHRILRDILMFAGIYDYLGDWGWFALFVLICLSICVIYLLVNPKVVNQVNKILTLYTPRLWGRIRRNQAV
;
A
#
# COMPACT_ATOMS: atom_id res chain seq x y z
N MET A 1 -12.04 -39.16 0.41
CA MET A 1 -12.48 -37.83 -0.06
C MET A 1 -11.25 -36.93 -0.18
N CYS A 2 -10.62 -36.90 -1.36
CA CYS A 2 -9.43 -36.07 -1.60
C CYS A 2 -9.78 -34.59 -1.36
N ARG A 3 -9.13 -33.97 -0.37
CA ARG A 3 -9.06 -32.51 -0.31
C ARG A 3 -8.40 -32.06 -1.61
N MET A 4 -9.17 -31.51 -2.54
CA MET A 4 -8.61 -30.70 -3.61
C MET A 4 -7.84 -29.57 -2.91
N ASN A 5 -6.52 -29.66 -2.88
CA ASN A 5 -5.68 -28.54 -2.48
C ASN A 5 -6.07 -27.39 -3.39
N LYS A 6 -6.68 -26.34 -2.82
CA LYS A 6 -7.01 -25.14 -3.57
C LYS A 6 -5.72 -24.63 -4.19
N GLU A 7 -5.56 -24.79 -5.50
CA GLU A 7 -4.34 -24.39 -6.19
C GLU A 7 -4.06 -22.92 -5.87
N ARG A 8 -2.80 -22.65 -5.53
CA ARG A 8 -2.36 -21.32 -5.13
C ARG A 8 -2.45 -20.40 -6.33
N ASP A 9 -3.09 -19.25 -6.15
CA ASP A 9 -3.23 -18.25 -7.21
C ASP A 9 -1.92 -17.44 -7.34
N TYR A 10 -1.07 -17.84 -8.28
CA TYR A 10 0.22 -17.20 -8.54
C TYR A 10 0.09 -15.80 -9.15
N PHE A 11 -1.05 -15.47 -9.77
CA PHE A 11 -1.29 -14.14 -10.33
C PHE A 11 -1.18 -13.06 -9.25
N PHE A 12 -1.84 -13.26 -8.10
CA PHE A 12 -1.77 -12.30 -7.00
C PHE A 12 -0.39 -12.25 -6.33
N ASP A 13 0.34 -13.36 -6.29
CA ASP A 13 1.72 -13.34 -5.79
C ASP A 13 2.62 -12.52 -6.72
N ASN A 14 2.54 -12.73 -8.04
CA ASN A 14 3.29 -11.94 -9.01
C ASN A 14 2.88 -10.46 -8.98
N LEU A 15 1.59 -10.15 -8.85
CA LEU A 15 1.09 -8.78 -8.73
C LEU A 15 1.67 -8.11 -7.49
N LYS A 16 1.59 -8.76 -6.32
CA LYS A 16 2.18 -8.21 -5.09
C LYS A 16 3.69 -8.00 -5.20
N ALA A 17 4.40 -8.80 -5.99
CA ALA A 17 5.83 -8.62 -6.23
C ALA A 17 6.14 -7.37 -7.05
N VAL A 18 5.35 -7.10 -8.10
CA VAL A 18 5.44 -5.84 -8.85
C VAL A 18 5.14 -4.66 -7.94
N LEU A 19 4.09 -4.76 -7.11
CA LEU A 19 3.71 -3.65 -6.24
C LEU A 19 4.71 -3.41 -5.11
N ILE A 20 5.27 -4.46 -4.49
CA ILE A 20 6.29 -4.25 -3.45
C ILE A 20 7.56 -3.65 -4.03
N PHE A 21 7.92 -3.98 -5.27
CA PHE A 21 9.00 -3.29 -5.97
C PHE A 21 8.71 -1.80 -6.13
N LEU A 22 7.50 -1.43 -6.56
CA LEU A 22 7.09 -0.03 -6.70
C LEU A 22 7.04 0.71 -5.36
N VAL A 23 6.63 0.06 -4.26
CA VAL A 23 6.68 0.63 -2.90
C VAL A 23 8.13 0.95 -2.51
N VAL A 24 9.05 -0.01 -2.72
CA VAL A 24 10.47 0.18 -2.40
C VAL A 24 11.03 1.32 -3.24
N LEU A 25 10.86 1.28 -4.56
CA LEU A 25 11.35 2.33 -5.46
C LEU A 25 10.75 3.71 -5.11
N GLY A 26 9.45 3.77 -4.84
CA GLY A 26 8.75 4.99 -4.45
C GLY A 26 9.30 5.60 -3.17
N HIS A 27 9.58 4.78 -2.14
CA HIS A 27 10.18 5.26 -0.90
C HIS A 27 11.63 5.71 -1.05
N PHE A 28 12.39 5.11 -1.95
CA PHE A 28 13.75 5.53 -2.27
C PHE A 28 13.74 6.83 -3.10
N LEU A 29 12.72 7.08 -3.91
CA LEU A 29 12.55 8.37 -4.58
C LEU A 29 11.98 9.45 -3.64
N LEU A 30 11.39 9.07 -2.50
CA LEU A 30 10.68 9.98 -1.60
C LEU A 30 11.54 11.15 -1.09
N PRO A 31 12.80 10.95 -0.63
CA PRO A 31 13.68 12.03 -0.17
C PRO A 31 14.15 12.98 -1.27
N ILE A 32 13.89 12.69 -2.55
CA ILE A 32 14.24 13.59 -3.64
C ILE A 32 13.19 14.70 -3.74
N HIS A 33 13.65 15.94 -3.66
CA HIS A 33 12.84 17.16 -3.73
C HIS A 33 13.27 18.06 -4.89
N GLY A 34 12.59 19.19 -5.08
CA GLY A 34 12.86 20.13 -6.16
C GLY A 34 12.03 19.89 -7.42
N GLU A 35 12.56 20.34 -8.56
CA GLU A 35 11.88 20.30 -9.88
C GLU A 35 12.38 19.17 -10.79
N SER A 36 13.12 18.20 -10.23
CA SER A 36 13.67 17.11 -11.01
C SER A 36 12.58 16.20 -11.58
N VAL A 37 12.84 15.60 -12.75
CA VAL A 37 11.96 14.62 -13.39
C VAL A 37 11.66 13.42 -12.46
N LEU A 38 12.55 13.13 -11.51
CA LEU A 38 12.40 12.09 -10.50
C LEU A 38 11.19 12.34 -9.59
N VAL A 39 10.86 13.61 -9.31
CA VAL A 39 9.68 13.98 -8.53
C VAL A 39 8.39 13.63 -9.28
N VAL A 40 8.37 13.83 -10.60
CA VAL A 40 7.23 13.45 -11.46
C VAL A 40 7.11 11.93 -11.53
N VAL A 41 8.21 11.20 -11.73
CA VAL A 41 8.23 9.72 -11.73
C VAL A 41 7.75 9.17 -10.39
N LYS A 42 8.22 9.75 -9.27
CA LYS A 42 7.74 9.42 -7.93
C LYS A 42 6.23 9.58 -7.85
N ARG A 43 5.70 10.75 -8.20
CA ARG A 43 4.25 11.03 -8.12
C ARG A 43 3.44 10.07 -8.99
N LEU A 44 3.91 9.77 -10.20
CA LEU A 44 3.29 8.78 -11.09
C LEU A 44 3.19 7.41 -10.43
N ILE A 45 4.25 6.94 -9.76
CA ILE A 45 4.21 5.67 -9.01
C ILE A 45 3.15 5.77 -7.90
N TYR A 46 3.12 6.88 -7.16
CA TYR A 46 2.16 7.12 -6.07
C TYR A 46 0.69 7.19 -6.50
N VAL A 47 0.40 7.59 -7.74
CA VAL A 47 -0.97 7.59 -8.29
C VAL A 47 -1.63 6.21 -8.17
N PHE A 48 -0.92 5.10 -8.42
CA PHE A 48 -1.59 3.80 -8.58
C PHE A 48 -1.06 2.69 -7.67
N HIS A 49 0.21 2.74 -7.21
CA HIS A 49 0.80 1.57 -6.53
C HIS A 49 0.09 1.26 -5.21
N MET A 50 -0.24 2.27 -4.38
CA MET A 50 -0.99 2.07 -3.14
C MET A 50 -2.47 1.72 -3.40
N PRO A 51 -3.21 2.41 -4.29
CA PRO A 51 -4.56 1.99 -4.68
C PRO A 51 -4.64 0.52 -5.10
N LEU A 52 -3.72 0.05 -5.94
CA LEU A 52 -3.68 -1.34 -6.37
C LEU A 52 -3.31 -2.30 -5.22
N PHE A 53 -2.35 -1.94 -4.37
CA PHE A 53 -1.97 -2.75 -3.20
C PHE A 53 -3.13 -2.88 -2.20
N VAL A 54 -3.85 -1.78 -1.98
CA VAL A 54 -5.05 -1.71 -1.13
C VAL A 54 -6.18 -2.56 -1.73
N PHE A 55 -6.41 -2.47 -3.05
CA PHE A 55 -7.38 -3.33 -3.75
C PHE A 55 -7.05 -4.83 -3.58
N VAL A 56 -5.80 -5.23 -3.79
CA VAL A 56 -5.37 -6.62 -3.59
C VAL A 56 -5.62 -7.08 -2.15
N SER A 57 -5.41 -6.19 -1.18
CA SER A 57 -5.61 -6.50 0.23
C SER A 57 -7.08 -6.60 0.62
N GLY A 58 -7.94 -5.78 0.01
CA GLY A 58 -9.39 -5.90 0.04
C GLY A 58 -9.87 -7.24 -0.52
N TYR A 59 -9.34 -7.68 -1.66
CA TYR A 59 -9.66 -8.98 -2.28
C TYR A 59 -9.42 -10.15 -1.32
N PHE A 60 -8.31 -10.13 -0.57
CA PHE A 60 -8.02 -11.16 0.43
C PHE A 60 -8.71 -10.95 1.78
N ALA A 61 -9.39 -9.83 2.00
CA ALA A 61 -10.04 -9.50 3.25
C ALA A 61 -11.29 -10.35 3.54
N LYS A 62 -11.88 -10.98 2.51
CA LYS A 62 -13.00 -11.95 2.64
C LYS A 62 -12.72 -13.09 3.65
N LYS A 63 -11.44 -13.43 3.87
CA LYS A 63 -11.01 -14.50 4.80
C LYS A 63 -10.88 -14.02 6.25
N ILE A 64 -10.97 -12.72 6.51
CA ILE A 64 -10.77 -12.13 7.84
C ILE A 64 -11.99 -12.32 8.73
N TYR A 65 -13.19 -12.21 8.16
CA TYR A 65 -14.43 -12.36 8.89
C TYR A 65 -15.29 -13.41 8.20
N LYS A 66 -15.40 -14.60 8.82
CA LYS A 66 -16.12 -15.74 8.25
C LYS A 66 -16.99 -16.37 9.33
N ASN A 67 -18.22 -16.74 8.97
CA ASN A 67 -19.17 -17.42 9.85
C ASN A 67 -19.39 -16.68 11.20
N GLY A 68 -19.54 -15.36 11.16
CA GLY A 68 -19.76 -14.54 12.36
C GLY A 68 -18.52 -14.27 13.22
N GLN A 69 -17.36 -14.85 12.88
CA GLN A 69 -16.15 -14.75 13.70
C GLN A 69 -15.01 -14.06 12.95
N TYR A 70 -14.27 -13.22 13.68
CA TYR A 70 -13.02 -12.64 13.22
C TYR A 70 -11.88 -13.64 13.31
N ASN A 71 -10.97 -13.58 12.33
CA ASN A 71 -9.65 -14.16 12.44
C ASN A 71 -8.75 -13.25 13.29
N PHE A 72 -8.98 -13.28 14.61
CA PHE A 72 -8.25 -12.49 15.58
C PHE A 72 -6.74 -12.70 15.50
N LYS A 73 -6.27 -13.89 15.12
CA LYS A 73 -4.83 -14.15 14.92
C LYS A 73 -4.23 -13.24 13.84
N LYS A 74 -4.94 -13.02 12.73
CA LYS A 74 -4.43 -12.15 11.66
C LYS A 74 -4.50 -10.67 12.03
N ILE A 75 -5.54 -10.25 12.77
CA ILE A 75 -5.64 -8.88 13.27
C ILE A 75 -4.53 -8.60 14.29
N LEU A 76 -4.32 -9.49 15.27
CA LEU A 76 -3.25 -9.37 16.25
C LEU A 76 -1.85 -9.41 15.60
N TYR A 77 -1.67 -10.19 14.54
CA TYR A 77 -0.44 -10.19 13.76
C TYR A 77 -0.17 -8.82 13.14
N LEU A 78 -1.19 -8.18 12.55
CA LEU A 78 -1.06 -6.83 11.99
C LEU A 78 -0.80 -5.78 13.05
N ILE A 79 -1.49 -5.85 14.20
CA ILE A 79 -1.24 -4.95 15.34
C ILE A 79 0.20 -5.09 15.82
N LYS A 80 0.67 -6.33 16.03
CA LYS A 80 2.05 -6.60 16.44
C LYS A 80 3.05 -6.07 15.41
N ALA A 81 2.81 -6.32 14.13
CA ALA A 81 3.66 -5.83 13.07
C ALA A 81 3.69 -4.30 13.00
N TYR A 82 2.56 -3.64 13.19
CA TYR A 82 2.46 -2.18 13.24
C TYR A 82 3.29 -1.61 14.39
N ILE A 83 3.09 -2.09 15.61
CA ILE A 83 3.81 -1.63 16.81
C ILE A 83 5.32 -1.81 16.61
N ILE A 84 5.75 -3.01 16.18
CA ILE A 84 7.16 -3.28 15.92
C ILE A 84 7.72 -2.37 14.84
N PHE A 85 6.95 -2.12 13.78
CA PHE A 85 7.41 -1.27 12.69
C PHE A 85 7.61 0.18 13.13
N VAL A 86 6.66 0.75 13.87
CA VAL A 86 6.75 2.11 14.41
C VAL A 86 7.95 2.24 15.35
N ILE A 87 8.12 1.29 16.28
CA ILE A 87 9.26 1.28 17.21
C ILE A 87 10.58 1.18 16.44
N ALA A 88 10.67 0.28 15.45
CA ALA A 88 11.88 0.09 14.67
C ALA A 88 12.28 1.36 13.90
N ILE A 89 11.32 2.07 13.30
CA ILE A 89 11.58 3.36 12.66
C ILE A 89 12.07 4.38 13.68
N GLN A 90 11.41 4.50 14.85
CA GLN A 90 11.85 5.45 15.87
C GLN A 90 13.28 5.17 16.34
N ILE A 91 13.65 3.91 16.55
CA ILE A 91 15.01 3.53 16.95
C ILE A 91 16.03 4.08 15.95
N VAL A 92 15.77 3.96 14.65
CA VAL A 92 16.67 4.47 13.61
C VAL A 92 16.79 6.00 13.71
N TYR A 93 15.67 6.71 13.86
CA TYR A 93 15.67 8.18 13.99
C TYR A 93 16.42 8.66 15.23
N ALA A 94 16.26 7.94 16.36
CA ALA A 94 16.93 8.26 17.61
C ALA A 94 18.43 7.96 17.55
N LEU A 95 18.84 6.83 16.98
CA LEU A 95 20.25 6.48 16.79
C LEU A 95 20.97 7.46 15.87
N CYS A 96 20.28 8.02 14.87
CA CYS A 96 20.82 9.01 13.96
C CYS A 96 20.75 10.45 14.52
N GLY A 97 20.24 10.66 15.74
CA GLY A 97 20.23 11.96 16.43
C GLY A 97 19.16 12.95 15.96
N PHE A 98 18.13 12.49 15.23
CA PHE A 98 17.11 13.37 14.65
C PHE A 98 15.86 13.52 15.53
N ARG A 99 15.58 12.60 16.46
CA ARG A 99 14.46 12.66 17.40
C ARG A 99 14.73 11.90 18.69
N ASP A 100 14.20 12.38 19.80
CA ASP A 100 14.22 11.62 21.05
C ASP A 100 13.23 10.44 21.03
N PHE A 101 13.54 9.40 21.80
CA PHE A 101 12.65 8.24 21.98
C PHE A 101 11.30 8.62 22.64
N SER A 102 11.25 9.74 23.35
CA SER A 102 10.06 10.24 24.05
C SER A 102 8.95 10.75 23.12
N GLU A 103 9.26 11.01 21.84
CA GLU A 103 8.31 11.57 20.86
C GLU A 103 7.56 10.50 20.03
N ILE A 104 7.51 9.25 20.48
CA ILE A 104 6.79 8.19 19.74
C ILE A 104 5.29 8.48 19.73
N ASN A 105 4.78 8.81 18.55
CA ASN A 105 3.34 8.93 18.33
C ASN A 105 2.81 7.74 17.54
N PHE A 106 2.19 6.78 18.23
CA PHE A 106 1.56 5.62 17.59
C PHE A 106 0.29 5.93 16.81
N PHE A 107 -0.24 7.15 16.90
CA PHE A 107 -1.49 7.53 16.27
C PHE A 107 -1.30 8.50 15.11
N SER A 108 -0.16 9.19 15.03
CA SER A 108 0.20 10.06 13.90
C SER A 108 1.31 9.42 13.09
N GLN A 109 0.98 8.90 11.91
CA GLN A 109 1.91 8.17 11.05
C GLN A 109 1.80 8.64 9.61
N SER A 110 2.75 9.46 9.17
CA SER A 110 2.88 9.89 7.77
C SER A 110 3.77 8.96 6.93
N GLY A 111 4.61 8.15 7.59
CA GLY A 111 5.51 7.19 6.95
C GLY A 111 4.84 5.86 6.64
N ALA A 112 5.62 4.90 6.14
CA ALA A 112 5.12 3.58 5.73
C ALA A 112 4.10 2.92 6.67
N PRO A 113 4.23 2.92 8.02
CA PRO A 113 3.32 2.22 8.93
C PRO A 113 1.82 2.50 8.76
N TRP A 114 1.43 3.66 8.18
CA TRP A 114 0.04 4.05 7.95
C TRP A 114 -0.80 2.93 7.32
N TYR A 115 -0.21 2.17 6.39
CA TYR A 115 -0.92 1.14 5.64
C TYR A 115 -1.32 -0.05 6.53
N LEU A 116 -0.48 -0.44 7.50
CA LEU A 116 -0.82 -1.49 8.46
C LEU A 116 -1.95 -1.04 9.39
N PHE A 117 -1.91 0.23 9.81
CA PHE A 117 -2.96 0.82 10.62
C PHE A 117 -4.30 0.85 9.86
N ALA A 118 -4.30 1.36 8.62
CA ALA A 118 -5.47 1.39 7.76
C ALA A 118 -6.06 -0.01 7.52
N MET A 119 -5.21 -1.01 7.31
CA MET A 119 -5.62 -2.41 7.18
C MET A 119 -6.35 -2.95 8.40
N ILE A 120 -5.91 -2.60 9.62
CA ILE A 120 -6.60 -2.98 10.85
C ILE A 120 -7.99 -2.33 10.88
N VAL A 121 -8.07 -1.03 10.59
CA VAL A 121 -9.34 -0.29 10.57
C VAL A 121 -10.31 -0.88 9.54
N TRP A 122 -9.89 -1.06 8.29
CA TRP A 122 -10.72 -1.67 7.26
C TRP A 122 -11.13 -3.10 7.60
N TYR A 123 -10.30 -3.88 8.30
CA TYR A 123 -10.70 -5.22 8.73
C TYR A 123 -11.80 -5.17 9.79
N LEU A 124 -11.78 -4.19 10.69
CA LEU A 124 -12.80 -4.00 11.71
C LEU A 124 -14.14 -3.49 11.13
N THR A 125 -14.14 -2.84 9.96
CA THR A 125 -15.37 -2.37 9.31
C THR A 125 -16.09 -3.49 8.53
N ILE A 126 -15.42 -4.60 8.20
CA ILE A 126 -15.96 -5.69 7.36
C ILE A 126 -17.33 -6.21 7.85
N PRO A 127 -17.58 -6.48 9.14
CA PRO A 127 -18.89 -7.02 9.56
C PRO A 127 -20.06 -6.08 9.36
N VAL A 128 -19.80 -4.77 9.29
CA VAL A 128 -20.80 -3.77 8.95
C VAL A 128 -21.00 -3.77 7.44
N ILE A 129 -19.91 -3.66 6.69
CA ILE A 129 -19.93 -3.52 5.23
C ILE A 129 -20.56 -4.73 4.54
N ARG A 130 -20.28 -5.95 5.02
CA ARG A 130 -20.84 -7.19 4.45
C ARG A 130 -22.38 -7.28 4.49
N LYS A 131 -23.06 -6.44 5.27
CA LYS A 131 -24.53 -6.40 5.35
C LYS A 131 -25.15 -5.66 4.17
N TYR A 132 -24.35 -4.86 3.46
CA TYR A 132 -24.80 -4.00 2.38
C TYR A 132 -24.28 -4.52 1.02
N LYS A 133 -25.01 -4.15 -0.04
CA LYS A 133 -24.62 -4.44 -1.43
C LYS A 133 -23.42 -3.58 -1.85
N GLU A 134 -22.69 -4.05 -2.85
CA GLU A 134 -21.45 -3.47 -3.36
C GLU A 134 -21.63 -2.04 -3.89
N ILE A 135 -22.66 -1.76 -4.69
CA ILE A 135 -22.84 -0.45 -5.34
C ILE A 135 -23.06 0.67 -4.30
N PRO A 136 -23.99 0.56 -3.33
CA PRO A 136 -24.17 1.59 -2.31
C PRO A 136 -22.89 1.84 -1.49
N VAL A 137 -22.17 0.79 -1.11
CA VAL A 137 -20.93 0.95 -0.33
C VAL A 137 -19.86 1.69 -1.13
N LEU A 138 -19.71 1.35 -2.42
CA LEU A 138 -18.76 2.04 -3.28
C LEU A 138 -19.12 3.51 -3.47
N ILE A 139 -20.39 3.85 -3.69
CA ILE A 139 -20.85 5.24 -3.80
C ILE A 139 -20.55 6.02 -2.52
N VAL A 140 -20.92 5.46 -1.35
CA VAL A 140 -20.70 6.12 -0.05
C VAL A 140 -19.21 6.31 0.20
N THR A 141 -18.37 5.32 -0.09
CA THR A 141 -16.93 5.42 0.16
C THR A 141 -16.25 6.42 -0.77
N VAL A 142 -16.69 6.54 -2.03
CA VAL A 142 -16.23 7.59 -2.94
C VAL A 142 -16.66 8.97 -2.43
N ALA A 143 -17.92 9.12 -2.01
CA ALA A 143 -18.38 10.39 -1.43
C ALA A 143 -17.57 10.78 -0.19
N LEU A 144 -17.30 9.83 0.71
CA LEU A 144 -16.45 10.07 1.88
C LEU A 144 -15.01 10.45 1.50
N ALA A 145 -14.43 9.81 0.48
CA ALA A 145 -13.10 10.16 -0.04
C ALA A 145 -13.05 11.59 -0.57
N LEU A 146 -14.09 12.03 -1.29
CA LEU A 146 -14.18 13.39 -1.82
C LEU A 146 -14.40 14.42 -0.72
N ILE A 147 -15.18 14.11 0.32
CA ILE A 147 -15.44 15.03 1.43
C ILE A 147 -14.23 15.11 2.38
N ALA A 148 -13.44 14.04 2.51
CA ALA A 148 -12.31 13.95 3.44
C ALA A 148 -11.32 15.13 3.34
N GLY A 149 -11.14 15.71 2.14
CA GLY A 149 -10.18 16.79 1.92
C GLY A 149 -10.56 18.12 2.57
N TYR A 150 -11.84 18.33 2.87
CA TYR A 150 -12.32 19.54 3.53
C TYR A 150 -12.05 19.58 5.05
N PHE A 151 -11.54 18.49 5.63
CA PHE A 151 -11.18 18.46 7.04
C PHE A 151 -9.72 18.90 7.25
N LYS A 152 -9.51 20.08 7.84
CA LYS A 152 -8.18 20.68 8.02
C LYS A 152 -7.16 19.80 8.79
N ASN A 153 -7.64 18.98 9.73
CA ASN A 153 -6.78 18.16 10.60
C ASN A 153 -6.77 16.66 10.24
N ILE A 154 -7.19 16.28 9.02
CA ILE A 154 -7.39 14.86 8.67
C ILE A 154 -6.11 14.12 8.24
N GLY A 155 -5.01 14.85 8.02
CA GLY A 155 -3.82 14.39 7.33
C GLY A 155 -3.16 13.16 7.97
N ASP A 156 -2.45 13.37 9.09
CA ASP A 156 -1.63 12.31 9.67
C ASP A 156 -2.19 11.69 10.95
N PHE A 157 -3.08 12.40 11.68
CA PHE A 157 -3.74 11.86 12.86
C PHE A 157 -4.68 10.70 12.46
N LEU A 158 -4.41 9.52 13.03
CA LEU A 158 -5.02 8.22 12.71
C LEU A 158 -4.92 7.82 11.23
N CYS A 159 -4.12 8.51 10.43
CA CYS A 159 -4.11 8.35 8.97
C CYS A 159 -5.52 8.45 8.36
N MET A 160 -6.41 9.24 8.97
CA MET A 160 -7.84 9.22 8.69
C MET A 160 -8.13 9.58 7.24
N SER A 161 -7.40 10.56 6.69
CA SER A 161 -7.52 10.95 5.27
C SER A 161 -7.25 9.75 4.35
N ARG A 162 -6.10 9.11 4.53
CA ARG A 162 -5.70 7.93 3.74
C ARG A 162 -6.69 6.77 3.87
N ILE A 163 -7.21 6.51 5.07
CA ILE A 163 -8.22 5.45 5.30
C ILE A 163 -9.49 5.70 4.48
N LEU A 164 -9.96 6.94 4.46
CA LEU A 164 -11.16 7.32 3.70
C LEU A 164 -10.89 7.32 2.20
N VAL A 165 -9.81 7.94 1.75
CA VAL A 165 -9.51 8.09 0.32
C VAL A 165 -9.15 6.77 -0.35
N PHE A 166 -8.42 5.88 0.33
CA PHE A 166 -8.13 4.54 -0.20
C PHE A 166 -9.27 3.52 0.05
N GLY A 167 -10.27 3.88 0.86
CA GLY A 167 -11.43 3.05 1.17
C GLY A 167 -12.15 2.48 -0.07
N PRO A 168 -12.49 3.30 -1.09
CA PRO A 168 -13.08 2.83 -2.34
C PRO A 168 -12.32 1.67 -2.99
N PHE A 169 -10.99 1.76 -3.06
CA PHE A 169 -10.16 0.70 -3.63
C PHE A 169 -10.16 -0.57 -2.78
N PHE A 170 -10.12 -0.42 -1.46
CA PHE A 170 -10.20 -1.55 -0.53
C PHE A 170 -11.52 -2.31 -0.69
N TYR A 171 -12.64 -1.58 -0.69
CA TYR A 171 -13.96 -2.20 -0.79
C TYR A 171 -14.26 -2.73 -2.19
N LEU A 172 -13.77 -2.06 -3.24
CA LEU A 172 -13.81 -2.60 -4.60
C LEU A 172 -13.10 -3.95 -4.67
N GLY A 173 -11.93 -4.06 -4.05
CA GLY A 173 -11.23 -5.34 -3.87
C GLY A 173 -12.04 -6.35 -3.06
N TYR A 174 -12.61 -5.91 -1.93
CA TYR A 174 -13.40 -6.77 -1.05
C TYR A 174 -14.64 -7.35 -1.72
N TYR A 175 -15.33 -6.62 -2.61
CA TYR A 175 -16.46 -7.16 -3.34
C TYR A 175 -16.03 -7.97 -4.57
N MET A 176 -14.85 -7.69 -5.15
CA MET A 176 -14.35 -8.38 -6.34
C MET A 176 -14.28 -9.91 -6.16
N GLU A 177 -14.91 -10.63 -7.08
CA GLU A 177 -14.85 -12.09 -7.17
C GLU A 177 -13.96 -12.55 -8.30
N GLN A 178 -13.39 -13.75 -8.18
CA GLN A 178 -12.50 -14.31 -9.20
C GLN A 178 -13.12 -14.33 -10.61
N PRO A 179 -14.39 -14.76 -10.82
CA PRO A 179 -14.99 -14.74 -12.15
C PRO A 179 -15.16 -13.32 -12.73
N VAL A 180 -15.42 -12.33 -11.87
CA VAL A 180 -15.56 -10.92 -12.27
C VAL A 180 -14.19 -10.35 -12.64
N LEU A 181 -13.16 -10.64 -11.85
CA LEU A 181 -11.78 -10.26 -12.16
C LEU A 181 -11.31 -10.86 -13.49
N GLU A 182 -11.57 -12.14 -13.72
CA GLU A 182 -11.23 -12.79 -14.99
C GLU A 182 -11.96 -12.17 -16.19
N ARG A 183 -13.22 -11.74 -16.00
CA ARG A 183 -13.96 -11.00 -17.02
C ARG A 183 -13.33 -9.63 -17.29
N ALA A 184 -12.93 -8.91 -16.23
CA ALA A 184 -12.27 -7.62 -16.35
C ALA A 184 -10.89 -7.73 -17.03
N LEU A 185 -10.21 -8.88 -16.92
CA LEU A 185 -8.91 -9.14 -17.55
C LEU A 185 -9.00 -9.77 -18.94
N ARG A 186 -10.16 -9.71 -19.62
CA ARG A 186 -10.30 -10.17 -21.00
C ARG A 186 -9.53 -9.28 -21.99
N PRO A 187 -8.96 -9.85 -23.09
CA PRO A 187 -8.20 -9.10 -24.08
C PRO A 187 -8.96 -7.94 -24.75
N VAL A 188 -10.30 -8.00 -24.80
CA VAL A 188 -11.14 -6.93 -25.34
C VAL A 188 -10.94 -5.62 -24.56
N TYR A 189 -10.92 -5.69 -23.22
CA TYR A 189 -10.69 -4.52 -22.38
C TYR A 189 -9.24 -4.04 -22.44
N ARG A 190 -8.27 -4.95 -22.61
CA ARG A 190 -6.85 -4.60 -22.75
C ARG A 190 -6.61 -3.57 -23.86
N ARG A 191 -7.31 -3.69 -24.99
CA ARG A 191 -7.18 -2.80 -26.15
C ARG A 191 -7.63 -1.36 -25.87
N VAL A 192 -8.45 -1.12 -24.85
CA VAL A 192 -8.95 0.21 -24.49
C VAL A 192 -8.25 0.72 -23.23
N VAL A 193 -8.15 -0.12 -22.20
CA VAL A 193 -7.60 0.25 -20.89
C VAL A 193 -6.11 0.55 -20.96
N VAL A 194 -5.33 -0.22 -21.73
CA VAL A 194 -3.87 0.00 -21.82
C VAL A 194 -3.55 1.34 -22.52
N PRO A 195 -4.10 1.66 -23.71
CA PRO A 195 -3.86 2.98 -24.31
C PRO A 195 -4.33 4.14 -23.43
N ALA A 196 -5.47 4.02 -22.75
CA ALA A 196 -5.95 5.05 -21.82
C ALA A 196 -4.96 5.26 -20.66
N ALA A 197 -4.49 4.18 -20.03
CA ALA A 197 -3.48 4.27 -18.97
C ALA A 197 -2.15 4.86 -19.47
N VAL A 198 -1.71 4.47 -20.67
CA VAL A 198 -0.49 5.02 -21.28
C VAL A 198 -0.64 6.52 -21.55
N ALA A 199 -1.78 6.96 -22.07
CA ALA A 199 -2.07 8.38 -22.29
C ALA A 199 -2.03 9.18 -20.98
N ILE A 200 -2.62 8.65 -19.90
CA ILE A 200 -2.57 9.27 -18.57
C ILE A 200 -1.13 9.35 -18.06
N CYS A 201 -0.36 8.25 -18.13
CA CYS A 201 1.05 8.24 -17.72
C CYS A 201 1.88 9.25 -18.53
N ALA A 202 1.69 9.30 -19.85
CA ALA A 202 2.38 10.25 -20.72
C ALA A 202 2.00 11.70 -20.39
N GLY A 203 0.72 11.97 -20.10
CA GLY A 203 0.25 13.28 -19.64
C GLY A 203 0.88 13.69 -18.32
N ILE A 204 0.93 12.80 -17.33
CA ILE A 204 1.60 13.06 -16.05
C ILE A 204 3.10 13.32 -16.25
N LEU A 205 3.78 12.57 -17.11
CA LEU A 205 5.21 12.79 -17.38
C LEU A 205 5.47 14.09 -18.13
N ALA A 206 4.59 14.49 -19.06
CA ALA A 206 4.74 15.70 -19.86
C ALA A 206 4.35 16.98 -19.11
N PHE A 207 3.31 16.92 -18.28
CA PHE A 207 2.72 18.10 -17.63
C PHE A 207 2.83 18.10 -16.10
N GLY A 208 3.35 17.03 -15.49
CA GLY A 208 3.35 16.87 -14.04
C GLY A 208 4.28 17.81 -13.27
N SER A 209 5.22 18.47 -13.93
CA SER A 209 5.98 19.58 -13.33
C SER A 209 5.11 20.82 -13.13
N LYS A 210 4.13 21.05 -14.01
CA LYS A 210 3.18 22.18 -13.93
C LYS A 210 2.04 21.90 -12.94
N LEU A 211 1.64 20.64 -12.80
CA LEU A 211 0.58 20.19 -11.89
C LEU A 211 1.14 19.86 -10.50
N LYS A 212 1.94 20.76 -9.94
CA LYS A 212 2.79 20.42 -8.80
C LYS A 212 1.94 20.12 -7.56
N ASP A 213 0.90 20.89 -7.32
CA ASP A 213 0.12 20.84 -6.09
C ASP A 213 -0.96 19.77 -6.18
N GLU A 214 -1.58 19.64 -7.35
CA GLU A 214 -2.57 18.62 -7.68
C GLU A 214 -1.94 17.21 -7.61
N LEU A 215 -0.76 17.01 -8.20
CA LEU A 215 -0.04 15.74 -8.06
C LEU A 215 0.58 15.55 -6.68
N GLY A 216 0.60 16.57 -5.82
CA GLY A 216 0.92 16.42 -4.41
C GLY A 216 -0.15 15.61 -3.67
N MET A 217 -1.41 15.68 -4.10
CA MET A 217 -2.53 15.01 -3.45
C MET A 217 -2.45 13.48 -3.49
N VAL A 218 -1.59 12.90 -4.34
CA VAL A 218 -1.35 11.45 -4.44
C VAL A 218 -0.88 10.80 -3.13
N TYR A 219 -0.38 11.58 -2.17
CA TYR A 219 0.01 11.10 -0.84
C TYR A 219 -1.18 11.00 0.13
N GLU A 220 -2.33 11.54 -0.27
CA GLU A 220 -3.65 11.49 0.37
C GLU A 220 -3.68 11.95 1.83
N ASN A 221 -2.76 12.84 2.21
CA ASN A 221 -2.70 13.51 3.51
C ASN A 221 -2.84 15.04 3.44
N ILE A 222 -3.04 15.57 2.24
CA ILE A 222 -3.16 17.00 1.98
C ILE A 222 -4.63 17.41 2.08
N SER A 223 -4.90 18.50 2.80
CA SER A 223 -6.22 19.13 2.82
C SER A 223 -6.44 19.97 1.57
N TYR A 224 -7.68 20.10 1.11
CA TYR A 224 -7.99 20.99 -0.03
C TYR A 224 -7.68 22.45 0.25
N TYR A 225 -7.55 22.85 1.52
CA TYR A 225 -7.10 24.19 1.90
C TYR A 225 -5.63 24.47 1.59
N GLU A 226 -4.85 23.46 1.21
CA GLU A 226 -3.47 23.61 0.75
C GLU A 226 -3.37 23.77 -0.78
N LEU A 227 -4.49 23.69 -1.50
CA LEU A 227 -4.57 24.00 -2.93
C LEU A 227 -4.84 25.49 -3.13
N ASP A 228 -4.45 26.01 -4.29
CA ASP A 228 -4.74 27.38 -4.71
C ASP A 228 -6.26 27.64 -4.75
N ASP A 229 -7.04 26.70 -5.28
CA ASP A 229 -8.49 26.70 -5.21
C ASP A 229 -9.04 25.43 -4.52
N VAL A 230 -9.65 25.65 -3.35
CA VAL A 230 -10.27 24.60 -2.52
C VAL A 230 -11.39 23.87 -3.26
N TRP A 231 -12.09 24.54 -4.18
CA TRP A 231 -13.20 23.97 -4.94
C TRP A 231 -12.74 22.99 -6.02
N GLU A 232 -11.49 23.09 -6.47
CA GLU A 232 -10.89 22.15 -7.43
C GLU A 232 -10.54 20.80 -6.76
N GLY A 233 -10.31 20.80 -5.44
CA GLY A 233 -9.85 19.63 -4.68
C GLY A 233 -10.62 18.33 -4.94
N PRO A 234 -11.97 18.30 -4.85
CA PRO A 234 -12.74 17.10 -5.17
C PRO A 234 -12.58 16.63 -6.63
N PHE A 235 -12.48 17.56 -7.59
CA PHE A 235 -12.31 17.22 -9.00
C PHE A 235 -10.93 16.62 -9.27
N VAL A 236 -9.89 17.23 -8.70
CA VAL A 236 -8.52 16.70 -8.76
C VAL A 236 -8.47 15.31 -8.12
N ARG A 237 -9.04 15.14 -6.93
CA ARG A 237 -9.07 13.83 -6.25
C ARG A 237 -9.82 12.79 -7.08
N LEU A 238 -10.98 13.13 -7.64
CA LEU A 238 -11.72 12.22 -8.50
C LEU A 238 -10.91 11.84 -9.75
N ALA A 239 -10.23 12.79 -10.38
CA ALA A 239 -9.36 12.55 -11.53
C ALA A 239 -8.20 11.62 -11.17
N LEU A 240 -7.54 11.83 -10.03
CA LEU A 240 -6.49 10.95 -9.52
C LEU A 240 -7.02 9.55 -9.20
N MET A 241 -8.22 9.42 -8.64
CA MET A 241 -8.84 8.13 -8.39
C MET A 241 -9.15 7.37 -9.69
N ILE A 242 -9.62 8.06 -10.73
CA ILE A 242 -9.87 7.48 -12.06
C ILE A 242 -8.54 7.05 -12.70
N ALA A 243 -7.51 7.90 -12.64
CA ALA A 243 -6.17 7.58 -13.11
C ALA A 243 -5.59 6.36 -12.39
N ALA A 244 -5.70 6.33 -11.05
CA ALA A 244 -5.31 5.21 -10.22
C ALA A 244 -6.01 3.92 -10.64
N PHE A 245 -7.32 3.96 -10.85
CA PHE A 245 -8.11 2.80 -11.28
C PHE A 245 -7.67 2.28 -12.65
N LEU A 246 -7.55 3.16 -13.66
CA LEU A 246 -7.20 2.78 -15.02
C LEU A 246 -5.77 2.24 -15.12
N ILE A 247 -4.79 2.90 -14.50
CA ILE A 247 -3.40 2.44 -14.48
C ILE A 247 -3.30 1.11 -13.73
N SER A 248 -4.00 0.99 -12.60
CA SER A 248 -4.04 -0.27 -11.84
C SER A 248 -4.60 -1.42 -12.67
N TRP A 249 -5.69 -1.17 -13.41
CA TRP A 249 -6.29 -2.16 -14.29
C TRP A 249 -5.37 -2.53 -15.45
N ALA A 250 -4.69 -1.55 -16.06
CA ALA A 250 -3.71 -1.79 -17.12
C ALA A 250 -2.57 -2.69 -16.64
N ILE A 251 -1.99 -2.44 -15.47
CA ILE A 251 -0.87 -3.22 -14.91
C ILE A 251 -1.25 -4.69 -14.73
N MET A 252 -2.48 -4.96 -14.27
CA MET A 252 -2.95 -6.33 -14.08
C MET A 252 -2.95 -7.16 -15.37
N PHE A 253 -3.01 -6.56 -16.57
CA PHE A 253 -2.88 -7.30 -17.83
C PHE A 253 -1.46 -7.81 -18.13
N PHE A 254 -0.43 -7.19 -17.53
CA PHE A 254 0.97 -7.52 -17.76
C PHE A 254 1.54 -8.47 -16.71
N VAL A 255 0.78 -8.76 -15.65
CA VAL A 255 1.23 -9.67 -14.59
C VAL A 255 1.13 -11.13 -15.07
N PRO A 256 2.22 -11.91 -14.97
CA PRO A 256 2.18 -13.33 -15.32
C PRO A 256 1.21 -14.11 -14.45
N ARG A 257 0.51 -15.10 -15.02
CA ARG A 257 -0.42 -15.97 -14.27
C ARG A 257 0.24 -17.21 -13.66
N GLY A 258 1.36 -17.66 -14.23
CA GLY A 258 2.09 -18.84 -13.79
C GLY A 258 3.03 -18.58 -12.61
N LYS A 259 3.62 -19.66 -12.07
CA LYS A 259 4.69 -19.56 -11.07
C LYS A 259 5.94 -18.97 -11.71
N THR A 260 6.43 -17.86 -11.17
CA THR A 260 7.66 -17.18 -11.63
C THR A 260 8.57 -16.86 -10.45
N CYS A 261 9.75 -16.30 -10.70
CA CYS A 261 10.61 -15.76 -9.64
C CYS A 261 9.91 -14.64 -8.84
N LEU A 262 9.06 -13.84 -9.49
CA LEU A 262 8.24 -12.82 -8.83
C LEU A 262 7.32 -13.45 -7.79
N SER A 263 6.82 -14.67 -8.04
CA SER A 263 5.93 -15.33 -7.10
C SER A 263 6.58 -15.47 -5.72
N VAL A 264 7.89 -15.78 -5.64
CA VAL A 264 8.64 -15.93 -4.38
C VAL A 264 8.69 -14.62 -3.60
N ILE A 265 8.97 -13.51 -4.29
CA ILE A 265 8.97 -12.16 -3.71
C ILE A 265 7.57 -11.83 -3.18
N GLY A 266 6.54 -12.10 -3.98
CA GLY A 266 5.14 -11.86 -3.66
C GLY A 266 4.61 -12.61 -2.44
N GLN A 267 5.21 -13.75 -2.09
CA GLN A 267 4.83 -14.50 -0.86
C GLN A 267 5.38 -13.85 0.40
N ASN A 268 6.48 -13.10 0.27
CA ASN A 268 7.29 -12.59 1.37
C ASN A 268 7.31 -11.05 1.39
N THR A 269 6.21 -10.42 1.00
CA THR A 269 6.13 -8.95 0.89
C THR A 269 6.22 -8.25 2.23
N MET A 270 5.73 -8.88 3.32
CA MET A 270 5.68 -8.25 4.64
C MET A 270 7.08 -7.97 5.23
N PRO A 271 8.03 -8.94 5.26
CA PRO A 271 9.42 -8.65 5.63
C PRO A 271 10.06 -7.54 4.79
N VAL A 272 9.91 -7.60 3.47
CA VAL A 272 10.46 -6.58 2.56
C VAL A 272 9.87 -5.21 2.89
N TYR A 273 8.55 -5.14 3.07
CA TYR A 273 7.81 -3.93 3.41
C TYR A 273 8.28 -3.27 4.72
N MET A 274 8.62 -4.04 5.74
CA MET A 274 9.08 -3.45 7.00
C MET A 274 10.55 -3.01 6.92
N LEU A 275 11.42 -3.86 6.36
CA LEU A 275 12.86 -3.65 6.42
C LEU A 275 13.39 -2.64 5.39
N HIS A 276 12.75 -2.50 4.23
CA HIS A 276 13.24 -1.55 3.21
C HIS A 276 13.18 -0.10 3.70
N ARG A 277 12.18 0.25 4.54
CA ARG A 277 12.02 1.60 5.09
C ARG A 277 13.21 1.97 5.97
N ILE A 278 13.65 1.03 6.81
CA ILE A 278 14.83 1.17 7.68
C ILE A 278 16.08 1.42 6.85
N LEU A 279 16.32 0.59 5.83
CA LEU A 279 17.47 0.76 4.93
C LEU A 279 17.42 2.12 4.20
N ARG A 280 16.24 2.52 3.74
CA ARG A 280 16.02 3.81 3.09
C ARG A 280 16.36 4.97 4.01
N ASP A 281 15.90 4.94 5.26
CA ASP A 281 16.17 5.99 6.25
C ASP A 281 17.66 6.07 6.60
N ILE A 282 18.36 4.94 6.72
CA ILE A 282 19.83 4.91 6.92
C ILE A 282 20.55 5.60 5.76
N LEU A 283 20.19 5.28 4.51
CA LEU A 283 20.78 5.93 3.33
C LEU A 283 20.47 7.44 3.29
N MET A 284 19.28 7.82 3.76
CA MET A 284 18.87 9.22 3.88
C MET A 284 19.73 9.98 4.87
N PHE A 285 19.94 9.41 6.05
CA PHE A 285 20.78 10.01 7.08
C PHE A 285 22.27 9.99 6.74
N ALA A 286 22.70 9.08 5.85
CA ALA A 286 24.06 9.08 5.30
C ALA A 286 24.30 10.19 4.24
N GLY A 287 23.31 11.00 3.90
CA GLY A 287 23.44 12.12 2.95
C GLY A 287 23.52 11.70 1.47
N ILE A 288 23.23 10.42 1.14
CA ILE A 288 23.40 9.91 -0.23
C ILE A 288 22.45 10.60 -1.23
N TYR A 289 21.28 11.04 -0.77
CA TYR A 289 20.28 11.68 -1.63
C TYR A 289 20.64 13.11 -2.05
N ASP A 290 21.50 13.78 -1.29
CA ASP A 290 21.98 15.13 -1.64
C ASP A 290 22.80 15.11 -2.93
N TYR A 291 23.51 14.01 -3.19
CA TYR A 291 24.29 13.80 -4.42
C TYR A 291 23.45 13.25 -5.58
N LEU A 292 22.41 12.45 -5.28
CA LEU A 292 21.59 11.79 -6.30
C LEU A 292 20.60 12.74 -7.00
N GLY A 293 20.20 13.83 -6.33
CA GLY A 293 19.22 14.78 -6.86
C GLY A 293 19.62 15.37 -8.22
N ASP A 294 20.91 15.65 -8.40
CA ASP A 294 21.46 16.31 -9.59
C ASP A 294 21.69 15.38 -10.78
N TRP A 295 21.63 14.06 -10.56
CA TRP A 295 21.99 13.06 -11.59
C TRP A 295 20.84 12.71 -12.54
N GLY A 296 19.64 13.28 -12.34
CA GLY A 296 18.49 13.10 -13.23
C GLY A 296 18.16 11.63 -13.50
N TRP A 297 18.06 11.24 -14.78
CA TRP A 297 17.74 9.87 -15.20
C TRP A 297 18.75 8.82 -14.75
N PHE A 298 20.03 9.20 -14.60
CA PHE A 298 21.05 8.27 -14.10
C PHE A 298 20.78 7.90 -12.63
N ALA A 299 20.32 8.87 -11.82
CA ALA A 299 19.87 8.60 -10.46
C ALA A 299 18.72 7.58 -10.42
N LEU A 300 17.75 7.69 -11.35
CA LEU A 300 16.65 6.74 -11.44
C LEU A 300 17.16 5.32 -11.68
N PHE A 301 18.09 5.15 -12.61
CA PHE A 301 18.71 3.86 -12.89
C PHE A 301 19.39 3.28 -11.65
N VAL A 302 20.21 4.08 -10.96
CA VAL A 302 20.87 3.68 -9.70
C VAL A 302 19.85 3.24 -8.65
N LEU A 303 18.76 4.00 -8.48
CA LEU A 303 17.71 3.71 -7.49
C LEU A 303 16.89 2.47 -7.86
N ILE A 304 16.68 2.20 -9.15
CA ILE A 304 16.06 0.95 -9.63
C ILE A 304 16.96 -0.23 -9.26
N CYS A 305 18.25 -0.17 -9.61
CA CYS A 305 19.23 -1.21 -9.28
C CYS A 305 19.31 -1.45 -7.76
N LEU A 306 19.36 -0.37 -6.98
CA LEU A 306 19.37 -0.42 -5.52
C LEU A 306 18.09 -1.06 -4.97
N SER A 307 16.92 -0.71 -5.50
CA SER A 307 15.63 -1.30 -5.11
C SER A 307 15.59 -2.81 -5.38
N ILE A 308 16.07 -3.25 -6.56
CA ILE A 308 16.16 -4.68 -6.90
C ILE A 308 17.11 -5.40 -5.94
N CYS A 309 18.28 -4.82 -5.68
CA CYS A 309 19.28 -5.37 -4.76
C CYS A 309 18.70 -5.53 -3.34
N VAL A 310 18.07 -4.48 -2.81
CA VAL A 310 17.43 -4.49 -1.49
C VAL A 310 16.35 -5.58 -1.42
N ILE A 311 15.48 -5.69 -2.42
CA ILE A 311 14.45 -6.74 -2.44
C ILE A 311 15.08 -8.13 -2.46
N TYR A 312 16.08 -8.35 -3.30
CA TYR A 312 16.76 -9.63 -3.39
C TYR A 312 17.40 -10.03 -2.04
N LEU A 313 18.04 -9.09 -1.36
CA LEU A 313 18.62 -9.30 -0.02
C LEU A 313 17.55 -9.62 1.03
N LEU A 314 16.44 -8.86 1.03
CA LEU A 314 15.38 -8.99 2.03
C LEU A 314 14.48 -10.22 1.82
N VAL A 315 14.39 -10.74 0.61
CA VAL A 315 13.66 -11.98 0.28
C VAL A 315 14.46 -13.23 0.65
N ASN A 316 15.71 -13.10 1.09
CA ASN A 316 16.51 -14.22 1.56
C ASN A 316 15.76 -15.01 2.66
N PRO A 317 15.66 -16.36 2.56
CA PRO A 317 14.92 -17.18 3.51
C PRO A 317 15.34 -16.96 4.97
N LYS A 318 16.61 -16.68 5.25
CA LYS A 318 17.10 -16.43 6.61
C LYS A 318 16.47 -15.16 7.20
N VAL A 319 16.47 -14.06 6.42
CA VAL A 319 15.89 -12.77 6.82
C VAL A 319 14.39 -12.90 7.00
N VAL A 320 13.72 -13.48 6.01
CA VAL A 320 12.27 -13.74 6.05
C VAL A 320 11.89 -14.55 7.29
N ASN A 321 12.62 -15.63 7.59
CA ASN A 321 12.34 -16.48 8.75
C ASN A 321 12.55 -15.75 10.07
N GLN A 322 13.57 -14.89 10.18
CA GLN A 322 13.79 -14.08 11.39
C GLN A 322 12.66 -13.08 11.62
N VAL A 323 12.28 -12.31 10.59
CA VAL A 323 11.15 -11.37 10.69
C VAL A 323 9.86 -12.12 11.03
N ASN A 324 9.58 -13.23 10.35
CA ASN A 324 8.41 -14.03 10.64
C ASN A 324 8.43 -14.58 12.07
N LYS A 325 9.58 -15.03 12.59
CA LYS A 325 9.72 -15.46 13.99
C LYS A 325 9.36 -14.34 14.96
N ILE A 326 9.86 -13.12 14.71
CA ILE A 326 9.52 -11.93 15.50
C ILE A 326 8.02 -11.64 15.43
N LEU A 327 7.41 -11.74 14.24
CA LEU A 327 5.99 -11.42 14.04
C LEU A 327 5.03 -12.54 14.46
N THR A 328 5.50 -13.78 14.58
CA THR A 328 4.64 -14.89 15.01
C THR A 328 4.03 -14.61 16.38
N LEU A 329 2.73 -14.81 16.47
CA LEU A 329 2.02 -14.75 17.74
C LEU A 329 2.32 -16.04 18.48
N TYR A 330 3.14 -15.95 19.53
CA TYR A 330 3.23 -17.01 20.52
C TYR A 330 1.87 -17.06 21.22
N THR A 331 0.99 -17.95 20.79
CA THR A 331 -0.18 -18.32 21.60
C THR A 331 0.36 -19.05 22.82
N PRO A 332 0.26 -18.50 24.04
CA PRO A 332 0.58 -19.28 25.22
C PRO A 332 -0.38 -20.48 25.26
N ARG A 333 0.13 -21.65 25.64
CA ARG A 333 -0.64 -22.91 25.81
C ARG A 333 -1.85 -22.76 26.75
N LEU A 334 -1.94 -21.66 27.51
CA LEU A 334 -3.04 -21.30 28.42
C LEU A 334 -4.41 -21.16 27.73
N TRP A 335 -4.50 -20.67 26.48
CA TRP A 335 -5.79 -20.58 25.78
C TRP A 335 -6.36 -21.94 25.35
N GLY A 336 -5.53 -22.99 25.30
CA GLY A 336 -5.98 -24.37 25.11
C GLY A 336 -6.70 -24.94 26.33
N ARG A 337 -6.45 -24.42 27.54
CA ARG A 337 -7.13 -24.83 28.79
C ARG A 337 -8.50 -24.17 28.94
N ILE A 338 -8.65 -22.90 28.57
CA ILE A 338 -9.94 -22.20 28.68
C ILE A 338 -10.99 -22.80 27.72
N ARG A 339 -10.59 -23.25 26.52
CA ARG A 339 -11.49 -23.98 25.62
C ARG A 339 -11.87 -25.39 26.09
N ARG A 340 -11.08 -26.03 26.96
CA ARG A 340 -11.46 -27.32 27.58
C ARG A 340 -12.43 -27.12 28.74
N ASN A 341 -12.34 -26.02 29.46
CA ASN A 341 -13.21 -25.76 30.61
C ASN A 341 -14.58 -25.15 30.25
N GLN A 342 -14.82 -24.76 28.99
CA GLN A 342 -16.14 -24.36 28.48
C GLN A 342 -16.83 -25.48 27.68
N ALA A 343 -16.24 -26.68 27.64
CA ALA A 343 -16.78 -27.87 26.99
C ALA A 343 -17.04 -29.01 27.99
N VAL A 344 -17.23 -28.67 29.27
CA VAL A 344 -17.72 -29.57 30.33
C VAL A 344 -19.10 -29.09 30.75
#